data_AF-A0AAW9PZH2-F1
#
_entry.id   AF-A0AAW9PZH2-F1
#
_cell.length_a   1.000
_cell.length_b   1.000
_cell.length_c   1.000
_cell.angle_alpha   90.00
_cell.angle_beta   90.00
_cell.angle_gamma   90.00
#
_symmetry.space_group_name_H-M   'P 1'
#
loop_
_entity.id
_entity.type
_entity.pdbx_description
1 polymer ?
#
loop_
_entity_poly.entity_id
_entity_poly.type
_entity_poly.pdbx_seq_one_letter_code
_entity_poly.pdbx_strand_id
1 'polypeptide(L)'
;MKSVMFVCKKNSRRSQMAEGFARTLGTEKIEVASSGLEASHIDPISVQVMAEIGIDISHQTSKALSEFNPENFDAVISLCGCGVNLPEAWVLRDIFEDWQLDDPEGHSIEKFREVRDQVKERVEKLIQAMTN
;
A
#
# COMPACT_ATOMS: atom_id res chain seq x y z
N MET A 1 14.33 8.60 -9.01
CA MET A 1 12.92 8.81 -8.61
C MET A 1 12.86 8.88 -7.10
N LYS A 2 11.76 9.38 -6.52
CA LYS A 2 11.45 9.12 -5.10
C LYS A 2 10.79 7.75 -4.99
N SER A 3 11.05 7.03 -3.91
CA SER A 3 10.57 5.66 -3.72
C SER A 3 9.61 5.56 -2.52
N VAL A 4 8.47 4.90 -2.68
CA VAL A 4 7.47 4.67 -1.62
C VAL A 4 7.33 3.18 -1.29
N MET A 5 7.29 2.88 0.01
CA MET A 5 6.97 1.57 0.55
C MET A 5 5.63 1.58 1.27
N PHE A 6 4.70 0.74 0.84
CA PHE A 6 3.44 0.47 1.55
C PHE A 6 3.57 -0.74 2.48
N VAL A 7 3.44 -0.54 3.79
CA VAL A 7 3.61 -1.61 4.78
C VAL A 7 2.28 -1.99 5.43
N CYS A 8 2.02 -3.29 5.52
CA CYS A 8 0.85 -3.86 6.17
C CYS A 8 1.22 -5.13 6.95
N LYS A 9 0.37 -5.57 7.88
CA LYS A 9 0.64 -6.76 8.69
C LYS A 9 0.58 -8.06 7.86
N LYS A 10 -0.57 -8.37 7.26
CA LYS A 10 -0.80 -9.57 6.43
C LYS A 10 -0.49 -9.40 4.93
N ASN A 11 -0.28 -8.16 4.45
CA ASN A 11 -0.11 -7.78 3.04
C ASN A 11 -1.13 -8.35 2.00
N SER A 12 -2.32 -8.79 2.45
CA SER A 12 -3.32 -9.41 1.56
C SER A 12 -4.30 -8.45 0.86
N ARG A 13 -4.47 -7.22 1.36
CA ARG A 13 -5.61 -6.33 0.97
C ARG A 13 -5.20 -4.89 0.71
N ARG A 14 -5.26 -4.06 1.75
CA ARG A 14 -5.09 -2.59 1.72
C ARG A 14 -3.78 -2.17 1.03
N SER A 15 -2.69 -2.90 1.25
CA SER A 15 -1.37 -2.66 0.63
C SER A 15 -1.28 -3.00 -0.84
N GLN A 16 -1.97 -4.06 -1.29
CA GLN A 16 -2.03 -4.45 -2.70
C GLN A 16 -2.92 -3.47 -3.50
N MET A 17 -4.02 -3.00 -2.90
CA MET A 17 -4.80 -1.88 -3.45
C MET A 17 -3.96 -0.60 -3.56
N ALA A 18 -3.25 -0.23 -2.48
CA ALA A 18 -2.41 0.97 -2.45
C ALA A 18 -1.26 0.90 -3.45
N GLU A 19 -0.57 -0.24 -3.58
CA GLU A 19 0.43 -0.47 -4.62
C GLU A 19 -0.19 -0.38 -6.03
N GLY A 20 -1.35 -1.02 -6.27
CA GLY A 20 -2.04 -0.94 -7.56
C GLY A 20 -2.38 0.49 -7.98
N PHE A 21 -2.95 1.28 -7.07
CA PHE A 21 -3.19 2.70 -7.30
C PHE A 21 -1.91 3.49 -7.50
N ALA A 22 -0.93 3.31 -6.62
CA ALA A 22 0.29 4.12 -6.64
C ALA A 22 1.14 3.82 -7.87
N ARG A 23 1.20 2.55 -8.34
CA ARG A 23 1.78 2.20 -9.62
C ARG A 23 1.06 2.92 -10.77
N THR A 24 -0.27 2.84 -10.81
CA THR A 24 -1.08 3.41 -11.90
C THR A 24 -0.95 4.94 -11.97
N LEU A 25 -1.08 5.63 -10.83
CA LEU A 25 -1.07 7.09 -10.73
C LEU A 25 0.35 7.68 -10.73
N GLY A 26 1.31 6.93 -10.21
CA GLY A 26 2.71 7.30 -10.04
C GLY A 26 3.65 6.74 -11.13
N THR A 27 3.10 6.12 -12.18
CA THR A 27 3.86 5.61 -13.33
C THR A 27 4.87 6.65 -13.82
N GLU A 28 6.13 6.23 -13.97
CA GLU A 28 7.29 7.06 -14.36
C GLU A 28 7.68 8.22 -13.42
N LYS A 29 6.96 8.45 -12.31
CA LYS A 29 7.24 9.53 -11.34
C LYS A 29 7.87 9.02 -10.06
N ILE A 30 7.33 7.94 -9.49
CA ILE A 30 7.79 7.34 -8.25
C ILE A 30 7.94 5.83 -8.40
N GLU A 31 8.87 5.24 -7.65
CA GLU A 31 8.96 3.79 -7.52
C GLU A 31 8.07 3.33 -6.36
N VAL A 32 7.31 2.25 -6.57
CA VAL A 32 6.31 1.75 -5.62
C VAL A 32 6.61 0.30 -5.29
N ALA A 33 6.64 -0.01 -3.99
CA ALA A 33 6.68 -1.36 -3.46
C ALA A 33 5.69 -1.51 -2.30
N SER A 34 5.22 -2.74 -2.08
CA SER A 34 4.50 -3.13 -0.87
C SER A 34 5.20 -4.27 -0.14
N SER A 35 5.06 -4.30 1.18
CA SER A 35 5.65 -5.32 2.05
C SER A 35 4.72 -5.74 3.18
N GLY A 36 4.93 -6.98 3.63
CA GLY A 36 4.23 -7.60 4.74
C GLY A 36 5.15 -7.92 5.90
N LEU A 37 4.63 -7.84 7.13
CA LEU A 37 5.20 -8.59 8.26
C LEU A 37 5.03 -10.10 8.02
N GLU A 38 3.91 -10.49 7.42
CA GLU A 38 3.63 -11.84 6.95
C GLU A 38 3.40 -11.80 5.42
N ALA A 39 4.07 -12.69 4.68
CA ALA A 39 3.77 -12.94 3.29
C ALA A 39 2.53 -13.86 3.19
N SER A 40 1.53 -13.44 2.43
CA SER A 40 0.23 -14.12 2.31
C SER A 40 -0.38 -13.85 0.93
N HIS A 41 -1.41 -14.61 0.58
CA HIS A 41 -2.07 -14.46 -0.72
C HIS A 41 -2.86 -13.15 -0.78
N ILE A 42 -2.97 -12.59 -1.99
CA ILE A 42 -3.82 -11.45 -2.28
C ILE A 42 -5.28 -11.90 -2.18
N ASP A 43 -6.09 -11.10 -1.50
CA ASP A 43 -7.51 -11.38 -1.32
C ASP A 43 -8.25 -11.21 -2.67
N PRO A 44 -8.99 -12.23 -3.14
CA PRO A 44 -9.63 -12.19 -4.46
C PRO A 44 -10.73 -11.13 -4.57
N ILE A 45 -11.32 -10.67 -3.46
CA ILE A 45 -12.27 -9.55 -3.46
C ILE A 45 -11.53 -8.25 -3.75
N SER A 46 -10.30 -8.11 -3.23
CA SER A 46 -9.45 -6.95 -3.52
C SER A 46 -9.06 -6.90 -5.00
N VAL A 47 -8.72 -8.05 -5.59
CA VAL A 47 -8.52 -8.19 -7.05
C VAL A 47 -9.77 -7.74 -7.80
N GLN A 48 -10.95 -8.24 -7.41
CA GLN A 48 -12.20 -7.96 -8.10
C GLN A 48 -12.54 -6.45 -8.10
N VAL A 49 -12.50 -5.76 -6.95
CA VAL A 49 -12.86 -4.33 -6.88
C VAL A 49 -11.84 -3.39 -7.53
N MET A 50 -10.60 -3.85 -7.72
CA MET A 50 -9.56 -3.14 -8.48
C MET A 50 -9.71 -3.40 -9.99
N ALA A 51 -10.05 -4.64 -10.38
CA ALA A 51 -10.37 -4.96 -11.77
C ALA A 51 -11.61 -4.19 -12.29
N GLU A 52 -12.60 -3.91 -11.42
CA GLU A 52 -13.75 -3.04 -11.75
C GLU A 52 -13.36 -1.63 -12.23
N ILE A 53 -12.20 -1.12 -11.79
CA ILE A 53 -11.66 0.20 -12.19
C ILE A 53 -10.51 0.08 -13.20
N GLY A 54 -10.26 -1.11 -13.75
CA GLY A 54 -9.23 -1.37 -14.74
C GLY A 54 -7.81 -1.54 -14.18
N ILE A 55 -7.64 -1.72 -12.86
CA ILE A 55 -6.34 -1.97 -12.24
C ILE A 55 -6.26 -3.47 -11.87
N ASP A 56 -5.50 -4.25 -12.63
CA ASP A 56 -5.18 -5.61 -12.20
C ASP A 56 -4.09 -5.60 -11.11
N ILE A 57 -4.41 -6.21 -9.97
CA ILE A 57 -3.46 -6.47 -8.88
C ILE A 57 -3.16 -7.97 -8.73
N SER A 58 -3.71 -8.83 -9.59
CA SER A 58 -3.53 -10.29 -9.58
C SER A 58 -2.08 -10.71 -9.78
N HIS A 59 -1.32 -9.91 -10.54
CA HIS A 59 0.10 -10.12 -10.80
C HIS A 59 1.04 -9.66 -9.67
N GLN A 60 0.53 -8.95 -8.66
CA GLN A 60 1.36 -8.54 -7.52
C GLN A 60 1.64 -9.74 -6.62
N THR A 61 2.62 -9.61 -5.74
CA THR A 61 3.00 -10.67 -4.79
C THR A 61 3.38 -10.05 -3.46
N SER A 62 2.89 -10.61 -2.36
CA SER A 62 3.34 -10.17 -1.04
C SER A 62 4.81 -10.54 -0.85
N LYS A 63 5.66 -9.55 -0.61
CA LYS A 63 7.05 -9.75 -0.20
C LYS A 63 7.21 -9.44 1.28
N ALA A 64 8.18 -10.08 1.94
CA ALA A 64 8.43 -9.84 3.35
C ALA A 64 9.18 -8.51 3.54
N LEU A 65 8.87 -7.76 4.61
CA LEU A 65 9.55 -6.51 4.95
C LEU A 65 11.08 -6.70 5.05
N SER A 66 11.54 -7.86 5.52
CA SER A 66 12.96 -8.21 5.66
C SER A 66 13.71 -8.40 4.33
N GLU A 67 13.01 -8.48 3.19
CA GLU A 67 13.64 -8.53 1.86
C GLU A 67 13.94 -7.13 1.29
N PHE A 68 13.48 -6.06 1.96
CA PHE A 68 13.65 -4.69 1.51
C PHE A 68 14.53 -3.89 2.48
N ASN A 69 15.32 -2.97 1.93
CA ASN A 69 16.23 -2.12 2.68
C ASN A 69 15.64 -0.74 3.00
N PRO A 70 15.74 -0.32 4.28
CA PRO A 70 15.81 1.04 4.77
C PRO A 70 16.09 2.12 3.73
N GLU A 71 17.33 2.08 3.26
CA GLU A 71 18.01 3.09 2.46
C GLU A 71 17.22 3.55 1.23
N ASN A 72 16.50 2.64 0.59
CA ASN A 72 16.02 2.79 -0.79
C ASN A 72 14.66 3.48 -0.94
N PHE A 73 13.96 3.80 0.17
CA PHE A 73 12.61 4.36 0.16
C PHE A 73 12.52 5.71 0.87
N ASP A 74 12.26 6.80 0.15
CA ASP A 74 12.03 8.13 0.75
C ASP A 74 10.76 8.17 1.62
N ALA A 75 9.71 7.47 1.18
CA ALA A 75 8.41 7.46 1.82
C ALA A 75 8.00 6.07 2.31
N VAL A 76 7.38 6.00 3.50
CA VAL A 76 6.90 4.76 4.11
C VAL A 76 5.49 4.97 4.66
N ILE A 77 4.55 4.16 4.20
CA ILE A 77 3.12 4.30 4.50
C ILE A 77 2.63 3.05 5.21
N SER A 78 2.33 3.17 6.50
CA SER A 78 1.64 2.14 7.28
C SER A 78 0.15 2.19 6.97
N LEU A 79 -0.43 1.07 6.53
CA LEU A 79 -1.84 0.98 6.16
C LEU A 79 -2.73 0.37 7.24
N CYS A 80 -2.12 -0.16 8.31
CA CYS A 80 -2.78 -1.07 9.25
C CYS A 80 -2.84 -0.55 10.70
N GLY A 81 -2.48 0.72 10.96
CA GLY A 81 -2.35 1.24 12.33
C GLY A 81 -1.21 0.61 13.13
N CYS A 82 -0.38 -0.20 12.47
CA CYS A 82 0.74 -0.92 13.07
C CYS A 82 2.07 -0.21 12.82
N GLY A 83 2.07 1.08 12.46
CA GLY A 83 3.29 1.86 12.24
C GLY A 83 4.26 1.80 13.41
N VAL A 84 3.74 1.77 14.64
CA VAL A 84 4.49 1.60 15.90
C VAL A 84 5.10 0.20 16.12
N ASN A 85 4.71 -0.81 15.32
CA ASN A 85 5.31 -2.16 15.33
C ASN A 85 6.36 -2.34 14.21
N LEU A 86 6.62 -1.31 13.39
CA LEU A 86 7.67 -1.36 12.38
C LEU A 86 9.03 -1.05 13.01
N PRO A 87 10.14 -1.62 12.49
CA PRO A 87 11.47 -1.25 12.91
C PRO A 87 11.70 0.26 12.76
N GLU A 88 12.40 0.90 13.71
CA GLU A 88 12.64 2.35 13.71
C GLU A 88 13.23 2.86 12.38
N ALA A 89 14.06 2.05 11.70
CA ALA A 89 14.61 2.37 10.38
C ALA A 89 13.55 2.66 9.29
N TRP A 90 12.34 2.09 9.40
CA TRP A 90 11.21 2.37 8.51
C TRP A 90 10.36 3.56 8.95
N VAL A 91 10.39 3.92 10.24
CA VAL A 91 9.61 5.02 10.83
C VAL A 91 10.38 6.34 10.76
N LEU A 92 11.72 6.29 10.83
CA LEU A 92 12.63 7.44 10.75
C LEU A 92 12.90 7.92 9.30
N ARG A 93 11.99 7.66 8.36
CA ARG A 93 12.10 8.12 6.97
C ARG A 93 11.49 9.51 6.80
N ASP A 94 11.91 10.21 5.76
CA ASP A 94 11.58 11.63 5.53
C ASP A 94 10.06 11.87 5.43
N ILE A 95 9.36 10.92 4.80
CA ILE A 95 7.90 10.89 4.73
C ILE A 95 7.41 9.59 5.38
N PHE A 96 6.80 9.69 6.56
CA PHE A 96 6.12 8.57 7.22
C PHE A 96 4.65 8.94 7.50
N GLU A 97 3.72 8.12 6.98
CA GLU A 97 2.30 8.24 7.30
C GLU A 97 1.71 6.92 7.81
N ASP A 98 0.74 7.00 8.72
CA ASP A 98 -0.06 5.87 9.16
C ASP A 98 -1.54 6.13 8.86
N TRP A 99 -2.09 5.40 7.88
CA TRP A 99 -3.42 5.67 7.34
C TRP A 99 -4.56 5.01 8.13
N GLN A 100 -4.25 4.07 9.04
CA GLN A 100 -5.21 3.41 9.94
C GLN A 100 -6.50 2.95 9.23
N LEU A 101 -6.35 2.37 8.02
CA LEU A 101 -7.49 1.98 7.22
C LEU A 101 -8.18 0.76 7.82
N ASP A 102 -9.50 0.84 7.94
CA ASP A 102 -10.38 -0.24 8.37
C ASP A 102 -10.14 -1.50 7.52
N ASP A 103 -10.02 -2.69 8.13
CA ASP A 103 -9.82 -3.93 7.35
C ASP A 103 -11.16 -4.47 6.85
N PRO A 104 -11.38 -4.59 5.54
CA PRO A 104 -12.65 -5.09 5.01
C PRO A 104 -12.78 -6.63 5.10
N GLU A 105 -11.91 -7.33 5.86
CA GLU A 105 -11.95 -8.80 6.03
C GLU A 105 -13.31 -9.24 6.59
N GLY A 106 -14.04 -10.06 5.83
CA GLY A 106 -15.37 -10.54 6.22
C GLY A 106 -16.53 -9.56 6.01
N HIS A 107 -16.28 -8.36 5.48
CA HIS A 107 -17.32 -7.39 5.12
C HIS A 107 -17.78 -7.53 3.65
N SER A 108 -18.94 -6.96 3.33
CA SER A 108 -19.48 -6.88 1.96
C SER A 108 -18.53 -6.18 0.98
N ILE A 109 -18.63 -6.52 -0.31
CA ILE A 109 -17.85 -5.90 -1.40
C ILE A 109 -18.00 -4.36 -1.47
N GLU A 110 -19.11 -3.81 -0.99
CA GLU A 110 -19.31 -2.36 -0.85
C GLU A 110 -18.29 -1.72 0.10
N LYS A 111 -17.93 -2.41 1.20
CA LYS A 111 -16.90 -1.93 2.13
C LYS A 111 -15.51 -1.98 1.51
N PHE A 112 -15.23 -2.99 0.68
CA PHE A 112 -14.01 -3.03 -0.13
C PHE A 112 -13.95 -1.85 -1.10
N ARG A 113 -15.07 -1.44 -1.72
CA ARG A 113 -15.13 -0.26 -2.59
C ARG A 113 -14.94 1.06 -1.82
N GLU A 114 -15.54 1.22 -0.64
CA GLU A 114 -15.28 2.38 0.25
C GLU A 114 -13.78 2.48 0.62
N VAL A 115 -13.17 1.38 1.05
CA VAL A 115 -11.75 1.35 1.44
C VAL A 115 -10.87 1.62 0.23
N ARG A 116 -11.20 1.06 -0.94
CA ARG A 116 -10.51 1.31 -2.22
C ARG A 116 -10.50 2.80 -2.58
N ASP A 117 -11.65 3.48 -2.52
CA ASP A 117 -11.72 4.92 -2.86
C ASP A 117 -11.00 5.79 -1.81
N GLN A 118 -11.04 5.43 -0.52
CA GLN A 118 -10.21 6.08 0.49
C GLN A 118 -8.71 5.88 0.29
N VAL A 119 -8.28 4.68 -0.13
CA VAL A 119 -6.89 4.40 -0.50
C VAL A 119 -6.49 5.27 -1.69
N LYS A 120 -7.33 5.33 -2.73
CA LYS A 120 -7.09 6.13 -3.94
C LYS A 120 -6.83 7.60 -3.61
N GLU A 121 -7.72 8.25 -2.87
CA GLU A 121 -7.59 9.68 -2.56
C GLU A 121 -6.31 9.99 -1.77
N ARG A 122 -5.93 9.11 -0.84
CA ARG A 122 -4.69 9.26 -0.05
C ARG A 122 -3.44 9.00 -0.90
N VAL A 123 -3.48 8.01 -1.79
CA VAL A 123 -2.40 7.75 -2.76
C VAL A 123 -2.22 8.94 -3.70
N GLU A 124 -3.29 9.54 -4.21
CA GLU A 124 -3.22 10.75 -5.06
C GLU A 124 -2.56 11.91 -4.31
N LYS A 125 -2.97 12.18 -3.07
CA LYS A 125 -2.37 13.21 -2.20
C LYS A 125 -0.89 12.95 -1.93
N LEU A 126 -0.52 11.70 -1.62
CA LEU A 126 0.87 11.31 -1.38
C LEU A 126 1.75 11.50 -2.62
N ILE A 127 1.30 11.03 -3.79
CA ILE A 127 2.02 11.20 -5.05
C ILE A 127 2.19 12.68 -5.36
N GLN A 128 1.15 13.49 -5.15
CA GLN A 128 1.22 14.93 -5.35
C GLN A 128 2.24 15.58 -4.40
N ALA A 129 2.22 15.24 -3.12
CA ALA A 129 3.22 15.71 -2.15
C ALA A 129 4.66 15.24 -2.46
N MET A 130 4.82 14.05 -3.05
CA MET A 130 6.13 13.53 -3.47
C MET A 130 6.63 14.14 -4.79
N THR A 131 5.75 14.56 -5.70
CA THR A 131 6.13 15.08 -7.03
C THR A 131 6.27 16.61 -7.08
N ASN A 132 5.79 17.31 -6.05
CA ASN A 132 5.81 18.76 -5.94
C ASN A 132 7.03 19.30 -5.16
#